data_AF-A0A937N8N4-F1
#
_entry.id   AF-A0A937N8N4-F1
#
_cell.length_a   1.000
_cell.length_b   1.000
_cell.length_c   1.000
_cell.angle_alpha   90.00
_cell.angle_beta   90.00
_cell.angle_gamma   90.00
#
_symmetry.space_group_name_H-M   'P 1'
#
loop_
_entity.id
_entity.type
_entity.pdbx_description
1 polymer ?
#
loop_
_entity_poly.entity_id
_entity_poly.type
_entity_poly.pdbx_seq_one_letter_code
_entity_poly.pdbx_strand_id
1 'polypeptide(L)'
;MPHPRLRVYFGPDSSCDTDTLPPPHSEDATVSVPLGEVLPLLADALQSQRTWLKDFEDDSINVSADLYEVLLAYQHFRPSA
;
A
#
# COMPACT_ATOMS: atom_id res chain seq x y z
N MET A 1 -8.39 -31.18 30.25
CA MET A 1 -7.21 -30.69 29.50
C MET A 1 -7.27 -29.17 29.49
N PRO A 2 -6.34 -28.45 30.16
CA PRO A 2 -6.32 -26.98 30.17
C PRO A 2 -5.74 -26.45 28.85
N HIS A 3 -6.47 -25.54 28.20
CA HIS A 3 -6.07 -24.94 26.91
C HIS A 3 -5.14 -23.74 27.16
N PRO A 4 -4.01 -23.62 26.44
CA PRO A 4 -3.10 -22.49 26.60
C PRO A 4 -3.75 -21.20 26.10
N ARG A 5 -3.98 -20.23 27.00
CA ARG A 5 -4.45 -18.89 26.65
C ARG A 5 -3.25 -18.01 26.30
N LEU A 6 -3.09 -17.73 25.02
CA LEU A 6 -2.16 -16.68 24.58
C LEU A 6 -2.69 -15.31 25.04
N ARG A 7 -1.82 -14.49 25.62
CA ARG A 7 -2.10 -13.07 25.89
C ARG A 7 -1.43 -12.26 24.80
N VAL A 8 -2.25 -11.52 24.05
CA VAL A 8 -1.78 -10.56 23.05
C VAL A 8 -1.22 -9.35 23.79
N TYR A 9 0.02 -8.98 23.47
CA TYR A 9 0.67 -7.79 24.00
C TYR A 9 0.48 -6.64 23.01
N PHE A 10 -0.27 -5.62 23.41
CA PHE A 10 -0.33 -4.35 22.69
C PHE A 10 0.78 -3.47 23.24
N GLY A 11 1.74 -3.11 22.39
CA GLY A 11 2.84 -2.22 22.71
C GLY A 11 2.35 -0.80 23.04
N PRO A 12 3.13 -0.02 23.81
CA PRO A 12 2.66 1.21 24.43
C PRO A 12 2.20 2.24 23.39
N ASP A 13 0.94 2.65 23.55
CA ASP A 13 0.24 3.68 22.82
C ASP A 13 1.08 4.98 22.73
N SER A 14 1.55 5.29 21.53
CA SER A 14 1.96 6.66 21.21
C SER A 14 0.68 7.49 21.14
N SER A 15 0.45 8.27 22.19
CA SER A 15 -0.74 9.05 22.46
C SER A 15 -1.15 9.93 21.27
N CYS A 16 -2.37 9.74 20.77
CA CYS A 16 -3.11 10.76 20.04
C CYS A 16 -4.60 10.59 20.36
N ASP A 17 -5.03 11.20 21.46
CA ASP A 17 -6.44 11.41 21.78
C ASP A 17 -7.05 12.40 20.76
N THR A 18 -8.00 11.93 19.95
CA THR A 18 -9.24 12.67 19.68
C THR A 18 -10.35 11.71 19.27
N ASP A 19 -11.26 11.50 20.21
CA ASP A 19 -12.70 11.22 20.11
C ASP A 19 -13.31 11.23 18.69
N THR A 20 -13.70 10.04 18.19
CA THR A 20 -14.95 9.70 17.48
C THR A 20 -14.77 8.31 16.88
N LEU A 21 -15.43 7.28 17.42
CA LEU A 21 -15.54 5.97 16.77
C LEU A 21 -16.38 6.08 15.49
N PRO A 22 -15.87 5.69 14.30
CA PRO A 22 -16.71 5.20 13.23
C PRO A 22 -17.04 3.70 13.47
N PRO A 23 -18.17 3.20 12.95
CA PRO A 23 -18.59 1.80 13.08
C PRO A 23 -17.61 0.83 12.38
N PRO A 24 -17.68 -0.49 12.63
CA PRO A 24 -16.82 -1.47 11.97
C PRO A 24 -17.23 -1.61 10.51
N HIS A 25 -16.60 -0.84 9.63
CA HIS A 25 -16.44 -1.21 8.23
C HIS A 25 -15.02 -1.73 8.07
N SER A 26 -14.83 -2.74 7.23
CA SER A 26 -13.52 -3.07 6.70
C SER A 26 -13.12 -1.91 5.79
N GLU A 27 -12.68 -0.82 6.41
CA GLU A 27 -12.14 0.34 5.71
C GLU A 27 -10.77 -0.11 5.25
N ASP A 28 -10.58 -0.22 3.94
CA ASP A 28 -9.32 -0.58 3.30
C ASP A 28 -8.19 0.23 3.94
N ALA A 29 -7.43 -0.43 4.81
CA ALA A 29 -6.38 0.18 5.63
C ALA A 29 -5.25 0.61 4.69
N THR A 30 -5.42 1.79 4.11
CA THR A 30 -4.51 2.33 3.10
C THR A 30 -3.29 2.90 3.82
N VAL A 31 -2.13 2.30 3.58
CA VAL A 31 -0.87 2.76 4.16
C VAL A 31 -0.16 3.67 3.16
N SER A 32 0.15 4.89 3.57
CA SER A 32 0.96 5.81 2.77
C SER A 32 2.44 5.47 2.93
N VAL A 33 3.06 5.04 1.83
CA VAL A 33 4.51 4.76 1.76
C VAL A 33 5.18 5.68 0.74
N PRO A 34 6.43 6.11 0.97
CA PRO A 34 7.16 6.92 0.00
C PRO A 34 7.36 6.19 -1.33
N LEU A 35 7.17 6.92 -2.44
CA LEU A 35 7.33 6.38 -3.80
C LEU A 35 8.72 5.76 -4.01
N GLY A 36 9.77 6.38 -3.45
CA GLY A 36 11.14 5.90 -3.54
C GLY A 36 11.42 4.58 -2.81
N GLU A 37 10.55 4.20 -1.86
CA GLU A 37 10.65 2.92 -1.15
C GLU A 37 9.86 1.83 -1.87
N VAL A 38 8.68 2.16 -2.41
CA VAL A 38 7.81 1.17 -3.06
C VAL A 38 8.24 0.85 -4.50
N LEU A 39 8.74 1.83 -5.28
CA LEU A 39 9.12 1.59 -6.68
C LEU A 39 10.18 0.51 -6.86
N PRO A 40 11.28 0.47 -6.07
CA PRO A 40 12.27 -0.61 -6.18
C PRO A 40 11.67 -1.99 -5.88
N LEU A 41 10.74 -2.09 -4.92
CA LEU A 41 10.08 -3.35 -4.56
C LEU A 41 9.17 -3.85 -5.69
N LEU A 42 8.39 -2.94 -6.30
CA LEU A 42 7.55 -3.28 -7.45
C LEU A 42 8.40 -3.64 -8.67
N ALA A 43 9.50 -2.91 -8.91
CA ALA A 43 10.43 -3.19 -10.00
C ALA A 43 11.13 -4.55 -9.83
N ASP A 44 11.52 -4.93 -8.62
CA ASP A 44 12.07 -6.25 -8.30
C ASP A 44 11.02 -7.34 -8.48
N ALA A 45 9.80 -7.12 -8.01
CA ALA A 45 8.70 -8.06 -8.15
C ALA A 45 8.34 -8.33 -9.62
N LEU A 46 8.35 -7.28 -10.45
CA LEU A 46 8.13 -7.37 -11.89
C LEU A 46 9.25 -8.16 -12.59
N GLN A 47 10.52 -7.83 -12.30
CA GLN A 47 11.69 -8.52 -12.87
C GLN A 47 11.74 -10.00 -12.45
N SER A 48 11.39 -10.28 -11.20
CA SER A 48 11.34 -11.63 -10.63
C SER A 48 10.06 -12.40 -10.97
N GLN A 49 9.15 -11.82 -11.76
CA GLN A 49 7.85 -12.40 -12.14
C GLN A 49 7.04 -12.92 -10.93
N ARG A 50 7.05 -12.17 -9.82
CA ARG A 50 6.34 -12.57 -8.61
C ARG A 50 4.84 -12.60 -8.87
N THR A 51 4.18 -13.69 -8.48
CA THR A 51 2.75 -13.90 -8.74
C THR A 51 1.87 -12.93 -7.95
N TRP A 52 2.29 -12.51 -6.76
CA TRP A 52 1.51 -11.60 -5.92
C TRP A 52 1.23 -10.26 -6.59
N LEU A 53 2.10 -9.79 -7.49
CA LEU A 53 1.91 -8.49 -8.15
C LEU A 53 0.67 -8.49 -9.06
N LYS A 54 0.30 -9.66 -9.60
CA LYS A 54 -0.91 -9.81 -10.43
C LYS A 54 -2.19 -9.66 -9.63
N ASP A 55 -2.15 -9.94 -8.33
CA ASP A 55 -3.31 -9.81 -7.46
C ASP A 55 -3.72 -8.33 -7.30
N PHE A 56 -2.85 -7.38 -7.67
CA PHE A 56 -3.05 -5.93 -7.58
C PHE A 56 -3.14 -5.26 -8.96
N GLU A 57 -3.34 -6.01 -10.05
CA GLU A 57 -3.36 -5.44 -11.42
C GLU A 57 -4.56 -4.49 -11.65
N ASP A 58 -5.70 -4.79 -11.03
CA ASP A 58 -6.93 -4.00 -11.15
C ASP A 58 -7.05 -2.91 -10.06
N ASP A 59 -6.10 -2.84 -9.13
CA ASP A 59 -6.14 -1.90 -8.00
C ASP A 59 -5.74 -0.48 -8.41
N SER A 60 -6.52 0.49 -7.94
CA SER A 60 -6.25 1.91 -8.16
C SER A 60 -5.28 2.45 -7.11
N ILE A 61 -4.20 3.09 -7.55
CA ILE A 61 -3.27 3.79 -6.67
C ILE A 61 -3.50 5.30 -6.73
N ASN A 62 -3.46 5.96 -5.56
CA ASN A 62 -3.51 7.42 -5.49
C ASN A 62 -2.10 7.99 -5.65
N VAL A 63 -1.88 8.74 -6.72
CA VAL A 63 -0.65 9.50 -6.98
C VAL A 63 -0.92 11.00 -6.91
N SER A 64 0.12 11.81 -6.66
CA SER A 64 -0.02 13.25 -6.76
C SER A 64 -0.31 13.67 -8.22
N ALA A 65 -1.05 14.76 -8.39
CA ALA A 65 -1.38 15.29 -9.72
C ALA A 65 -0.10 15.56 -10.56
N ASP A 66 0.93 16.12 -9.94
CA ASP A 66 2.21 16.40 -10.59
C ASP A 66 2.88 15.12 -11.13
N LEU A 67 2.91 14.05 -10.32
CA LEU A 67 3.46 12.77 -10.76
C LEU A 67 2.62 12.15 -11.87
N TYR A 68 1.30 12.24 -11.78
CA TYR A 68 0.39 11.74 -12.81
C TYR A 68 0.65 12.39 -14.17
N GLU A 69 0.79 13.73 -14.21
CA GLU A 69 1.12 14.48 -15.43
C GLU A 69 2.47 14.03 -16.03
N VAL A 70 3.49 13.84 -15.18
CA VAL A 70 4.81 13.35 -15.62
C VAL A 70 4.72 11.94 -16.21
N LEU A 71 3.94 11.04 -15.59
CA LEU A 71 3.73 9.67 -16.07
C LEU A 71 2.98 9.65 -17.42
N LEU A 72 1.96 10.48 -17.57
CA LEU A 72 1.23 10.64 -18.83
C LEU A 72 2.16 11.12 -19.95
N ALA A 73 2.94 12.18 -19.68
CA ALA A 73 3.93 12.67 -20.64
C ALA A 73 4.91 11.55 -21.00
N TYR A 74 5.47 10.86 -20.01
CA TYR A 74 6.41 9.75 -20.23
C TYR A 74 5.82 8.62 -21.08
N GLN A 75 4.56 8.26 -20.87
CA GLN A 75 3.86 7.25 -21.68
C GLN A 75 3.76 7.68 -23.15
N HIS A 76 3.44 8.95 -23.41
CA HIS A 76 3.35 9.49 -24.76
C HIS A 76 4.73 9.54 -25.46
N PHE A 77 5.79 9.74 -24.70
CA PHE A 77 7.16 9.72 -25.19
C PHE A 77 7.72 8.32 -25.44
N ARG A 78 7.06 7.25 -24.98
CA ARG A 78 7.48 5.89 -25.31
C ARG A 78 7.17 5.67 -26.80
N PRO A 79 8.16 5.68 -27.71
CA PRO A 79 7.88 5.36 -29.10
C PRO A 79 7.29 3.96 -29.09
N SER A 80 6.11 3.83 -29.70
CA SER A 80 5.50 2.52 -29.95
C SER A 80 6.53 1.70 -30.72
N ALA A 81 7.16 0.75 -30.02
CA ALA A 81 8.13 -0.17 -30.60
C ALA A 81 7.41 -1.28 -31.37
#